data_AF-A0A1Q9F6C6-F1
#
_entry.id   AF-A0A1Q9F6C6-F1
#
_cell.length_a   1.000
_cell.length_b   1.000
_cell.length_c   1.000
_cell.angle_alpha   90.00
_cell.angle_beta   90.00
_cell.angle_gamma   90.00
#
_symmetry.space_group_name_H-M   'P 1'
#
loop_
_entity.id
_entity.type
_entity.pdbx_description
1 polymer ?
#
loop_
_entity_poly.entity_id
_entity_poly.type
_entity_poly.pdbx_seq_one_letter_code
_entity_poly.pdbx_strand_id
1 'polypeptide(L)'
;MEEPSEQTTGTQGVASGPEVVDLDHEARIRQLEALVESLQQRLSNVERNHQLPNIPNDEAFQVQAEEVLRAEAASGNLDIPMPVKDGEGAMSPVSPGTSARGQRVSYTEVDRKARESYEWQASTWDLALFVGTDVLGKLGGVHTVILLLLTVFIQLVFVVIVQENFSQPLIDQSTVLDASRWRLSTGHRVFFYDSLTQASLVSRVCNFDSALDVSQGQVGWWTLAYQYLRDDQFFAGPVLAMVAVTLWFLMVSGDVVKTLDGGLVLDTEDEDEPKYTLTNLSRARKVWGAMLLLIRGSVACVLLYSGIALEIVLNVDDLLFNALAATPARYDPGSHDLSTALCGGKQNFVWVEDPLRMVSVAETWAYDSADQTVRNAHERNPLYIIVNDVVTHDINGTARLGSWQKMQDKRALDAWAEVSLSEAVDEIQPECQDAGSNHPGWYYLENILRRRHDEEGPPPPIGNLNCQTVARYCTSVSLETTWAPDDGRGIMTRMLCPDTCGCWSSVSPRLINTGCPTTCRAYDLTGESYKMTGRTSEFARFNCSEDMSLANINRDYPGVWEAWVEQLRAYSVVSGEAATQVAEIADEMEEYGCDISGNYTEIACYFDNPSLSEGQQPFQGSLGGH
;
A
#
# COMPACT_ATOMS: atom_id res chain seq x y z
N MET A 1 -74.95 -6.38 4.89
CA MET A 1 -73.80 -7.21 4.48
C MET A 1 -72.69 -6.84 5.42
N GLU A 2 -72.31 -7.83 6.23
CA GLU A 2 -71.61 -7.72 7.50
C GLU A 2 -70.11 -7.46 7.32
N GLU A 3 -69.58 -6.53 8.11
CA GLU A 3 -68.16 -6.44 8.48
C GLU A 3 -67.95 -7.22 9.79
N PRO A 4 -66.86 -8.01 9.94
CA PRO A 4 -66.59 -8.72 11.17
C PRO A 4 -65.80 -7.86 12.16
N SER A 5 -66.22 -7.96 13.42
CA SER A 5 -65.69 -7.33 14.62
C SER A 5 -64.34 -7.89 15.07
N GLU A 6 -63.42 -6.98 15.39
CA GLU A 6 -62.10 -7.22 15.98
C GLU A 6 -62.23 -7.49 17.50
N GLN A 7 -61.73 -8.64 17.96
CA GLN A 7 -61.68 -9.02 19.39
C GLN A 7 -60.37 -8.54 20.03
N THR A 8 -60.48 -7.60 20.96
CA THR A 8 -59.44 -7.22 21.92
C THR A 8 -59.17 -8.34 22.93
N THR A 9 -57.97 -8.90 22.91
CA THR A 9 -57.44 -9.80 23.94
C THR A 9 -56.65 -9.01 24.99
N GLY A 10 -56.94 -9.30 26.25
CA GLY A 10 -56.42 -8.57 27.41
C GLY A 10 -54.97 -8.90 27.75
N THR A 11 -54.22 -7.86 28.09
CA THR A 11 -52.90 -7.90 28.71
C THR A 11 -52.99 -8.35 30.18
N GLN A 12 -52.44 -9.53 30.48
CA GLN A 12 -52.10 -9.96 31.84
C GLN A 12 -50.72 -9.42 32.22
N GLY A 13 -50.63 -8.81 33.41
CA GLY A 13 -49.40 -8.29 33.99
C GLY A 13 -48.45 -9.40 34.43
N VAL A 14 -47.19 -9.29 33.99
CA VAL A 14 -46.07 -10.12 34.44
C VAL A 14 -45.35 -9.40 35.57
N ALA A 15 -45.26 -10.07 36.72
CA ALA A 15 -44.55 -9.61 37.90
C ALA A 15 -43.03 -9.64 37.67
N SER A 16 -42.37 -8.54 38.01
CA SER A 16 -40.92 -8.37 38.03
C SER A 16 -40.27 -9.24 39.11
N GLY A 17 -39.55 -10.28 38.69
CA GLY A 17 -38.62 -11.05 39.52
C GLY A 17 -37.25 -10.35 39.65
N PRO A 18 -36.47 -10.65 40.70
CA PRO A 18 -35.19 -10.00 40.96
C PRO A 18 -34.14 -10.37 39.90
N GLU A 19 -33.44 -9.34 39.43
CA GLU A 19 -32.35 -9.32 38.47
C GLU A 19 -31.19 -10.20 38.97
N VAL A 20 -31.09 -11.40 38.43
CA VAL A 20 -29.90 -12.27 38.56
C VAL A 20 -28.87 -11.71 37.59
N VAL A 21 -28.00 -10.84 38.11
CA VAL A 21 -26.80 -10.41 37.38
C VAL A 21 -25.92 -11.64 37.17
N ASP A 22 -25.75 -11.98 35.90
CA ASP A 22 -25.09 -13.17 35.39
C ASP A 22 -23.59 -13.15 35.74
N LEU A 23 -23.19 -13.96 36.72
CA LEU A 23 -21.80 -14.16 37.15
C LEU A 23 -20.88 -14.60 35.98
N ASP A 24 -21.44 -15.06 34.86
CA ASP A 24 -20.68 -15.41 33.65
C ASP A 24 -20.14 -14.19 32.89
N HIS A 25 -20.74 -13.00 33.06
CA HIS A 25 -20.34 -11.83 32.28
C HIS A 25 -19.03 -11.20 32.76
N GLU A 26 -18.81 -11.10 34.07
CA GLU A 26 -17.53 -10.63 34.63
C GLU A 26 -16.36 -11.59 34.31
N ALA A 27 -16.63 -12.90 34.28
CA ALA A 27 -15.61 -13.88 33.92
C ALA A 27 -15.14 -13.71 32.47
N ARG A 28 -16.07 -13.46 31.54
CA ARG A 28 -15.75 -13.18 30.14
C ARG A 28 -15.01 -11.87 29.94
N ILE A 29 -15.35 -10.83 30.70
CA ILE A 29 -14.63 -9.54 30.64
C ILE A 29 -13.17 -9.73 31.07
N ARG A 30 -12.92 -10.43 32.19
CA ARG A 30 -11.52 -10.70 32.64
C ARG A 30 -10.74 -11.57 31.65
N GLN A 31 -11.41 -12.50 30.98
CA GLN A 31 -10.77 -13.35 29.98
C GLN A 31 -10.39 -12.54 28.72
N LEU A 32 -11.22 -11.57 28.33
CA LEU A 32 -10.94 -10.62 27.26
C LEU A 32 -9.79 -9.67 27.63
N GLU A 33 -9.76 -9.14 28.85
CA GLU A 33 -8.68 -8.26 29.33
C GLU A 33 -7.31 -8.98 29.30
N ALA A 34 -7.26 -10.23 29.78
CA ALA A 34 -6.03 -11.04 29.75
C ALA A 34 -5.54 -11.34 28.32
N LEU A 35 -6.47 -11.49 27.37
CA LEU A 35 -6.14 -11.75 25.98
C LEU A 35 -5.61 -10.49 25.27
N VAL A 36 -6.16 -9.31 25.60
CA VAL A 36 -5.67 -8.02 25.11
C VAL A 36 -4.27 -7.73 25.64
N GLU A 37 -4.00 -7.96 26.94
CA GLU A 37 -2.66 -7.77 27.52
C GLU A 37 -1.63 -8.71 26.87
N SER A 38 -2.00 -9.97 26.62
CA SER A 38 -1.14 -10.94 25.93
C SER A 38 -0.77 -10.48 24.50
N LEU A 39 -1.75 -9.95 23.76
CA LEU A 39 -1.54 -9.44 22.41
C LEU A 39 -0.66 -8.19 22.39
N GLN A 40 -0.88 -7.24 23.31
CA GLN A 40 -0.02 -6.05 23.45
C GLN A 40 1.42 -6.43 23.76
N GLN A 41 1.63 -7.44 24.62
CA GLN A 41 2.98 -7.91 24.94
C GLN A 41 3.67 -8.54 23.72
N ARG A 42 2.96 -9.34 22.92
CA ARG A 42 3.49 -9.92 21.67
C ARG A 42 3.83 -8.83 20.64
N LEU A 43 2.99 -7.81 20.49
CA LEU A 43 3.25 -6.69 19.59
C LEU A 43 4.53 -5.93 20.00
N SER A 44 4.70 -5.65 21.29
CA SER A 44 5.91 -4.97 21.81
C SER A 44 7.21 -5.76 21.62
N ASN A 45 7.12 -7.09 21.54
CA ASN A 45 8.26 -7.97 21.29
C ASN A 45 8.61 -8.02 19.79
N VAL A 46 7.60 -7.97 18.91
CA VAL A 46 7.81 -7.86 17.46
C VAL A 46 8.46 -6.52 17.12
N GLU A 47 7.99 -5.43 17.72
CA GLU A 47 8.53 -4.09 17.50
C GLU A 47 9.99 -3.95 17.98
N ARG A 48 10.34 -4.59 19.11
CA ARG A 48 11.73 -4.67 19.59
C ARG A 48 12.63 -5.49 18.68
N ASN A 49 12.11 -6.54 18.06
CA ASN A 49 12.88 -7.42 17.17
C ASN A 49 13.02 -6.86 15.75
N HIS A 50 12.24 -5.84 15.38
CA HIS A 50 12.28 -5.18 14.07
C HIS A 50 13.06 -3.87 14.03
N GLN A 51 13.87 -3.56 15.04
CA GLN A 51 14.89 -2.50 14.90
C GLN A 51 15.90 -2.90 13.83
N LEU A 52 15.66 -2.41 12.60
CA LEU A 52 16.54 -2.56 11.46
C LEU A 52 17.96 -2.07 11.81
N PRO A 53 19.01 -2.74 11.32
CA PRO A 53 20.38 -2.28 11.52
C PRO A 53 20.56 -0.89 10.91
N ASN A 54 21.20 0.01 11.67
CA ASN A 54 21.64 1.32 11.21
C ASN A 54 22.34 1.21 9.85
N ILE A 55 21.70 1.73 8.80
CA ILE A 55 22.30 1.89 7.49
C ILE A 55 23.38 2.98 7.64
N PRO A 56 24.63 2.75 7.20
CA PRO A 56 25.67 3.77 7.26
C PRO A 56 25.29 4.93 6.34
N ASN A 57 25.49 6.17 6.81
CA ASN A 57 25.31 7.38 6.00
C ASN A 57 26.22 7.32 4.76
N ASP A 58 25.62 7.09 3.58
CA ASP A 58 26.32 7.17 2.31
C ASP A 58 26.53 8.65 1.93
N GLU A 59 27.75 9.14 2.17
CA GLU A 59 28.23 10.48 1.78
C GLU A 59 28.19 10.72 0.26
N ALA A 60 27.92 9.69 -0.55
CA ALA A 60 27.85 9.77 -2.00
C ALA A 60 26.65 10.57 -2.54
N PHE A 61 25.55 10.67 -1.79
CA PHE A 61 24.34 11.36 -2.27
C PHE A 61 24.38 12.88 -2.06
N GLN A 62 25.14 13.37 -1.07
CA GLN A 62 25.29 14.82 -0.83
C GLN A 62 26.20 15.50 -1.87
N VAL A 63 27.17 14.78 -2.44
CA VAL A 63 28.09 15.35 -3.44
C VAL A 63 27.37 15.64 -4.77
N GLN A 64 26.34 14.86 -5.13
CA GLN A 64 25.57 15.07 -6.36
C GLN A 64 24.61 16.27 -6.26
N ALA A 65 24.04 16.53 -5.08
CA ALA A 65 23.15 17.67 -4.88
C ALA A 65 23.90 19.02 -4.95
N GLU A 66 25.16 19.06 -4.50
CA GLU A 66 25.99 20.28 -4.53
C GLU A 66 26.51 20.63 -5.94
N GLU A 67 26.65 19.62 -6.83
CA GLU A 67 27.06 19.81 -8.22
C GLU A 67 25.93 20.38 -9.09
N VAL A 68 24.68 20.00 -8.83
CA VAL A 68 23.49 20.51 -9.54
C VAL A 68 23.23 21.99 -9.20
N LEU A 69 23.38 22.37 -7.92
CA LEU A 69 23.25 23.76 -7.47
C LEU A 69 24.34 24.69 -8.03
N ARG A 70 25.55 24.18 -8.30
CA ARG A 70 26.61 24.96 -8.98
C ARG A 70 26.35 25.15 -10.47
N ALA A 71 25.65 24.22 -11.13
CA ALA A 71 25.34 24.31 -12.54
C ALA A 71 24.26 25.36 -12.85
N GLU A 72 23.29 25.56 -11.96
CA GLU A 72 22.24 26.57 -12.15
C GLU A 72 22.73 28.01 -11.92
N ALA A 73 23.65 28.22 -10.96
CA ALA A 73 24.28 29.51 -10.71
C ALA A 73 25.14 30.03 -11.88
N ALA A 74 25.53 29.15 -12.82
CA ALA A 74 26.36 29.50 -13.97
C ALA A 74 25.56 29.96 -15.21
N SER A 75 24.22 29.87 -15.22
CA SER A 75 23.40 30.12 -16.42
C SER A 75 22.79 31.53 -16.54
N GLY A 76 23.29 32.50 -15.76
CA GLY A 76 22.75 33.87 -15.68
C GLY A 76 22.53 34.55 -17.03
N ASN A 77 21.25 34.64 -17.44
CA ASN A 77 20.76 35.48 -18.52
C ASN A 77 19.44 36.11 -18.08
N LEU A 78 19.50 37.34 -17.56
CA LEU A 78 18.32 38.19 -17.40
C LEU A 78 18.70 39.65 -17.69
N ASP A 79 18.32 40.10 -18.88
CA ASP A 79 18.44 41.49 -19.34
C ASP A 79 17.49 42.40 -18.54
N ILE A 80 18.04 43.46 -17.95
CA ILE A 80 17.29 44.54 -17.31
C ILE A 80 17.39 45.79 -18.21
N PRO A 81 16.26 46.45 -18.57
CA PRO A 81 16.30 47.65 -19.40
C PRO A 81 16.68 48.90 -18.57
N MET A 82 17.60 49.69 -19.11
CA MET A 82 18.04 50.98 -18.54
C MET A 82 17.02 52.11 -18.79
N PRO A 83 16.97 53.13 -17.91
CA PRO A 83 16.16 54.32 -18.14
C PRO A 83 16.84 55.30 -19.10
N VAL A 84 16.02 55.86 -19.99
CA VAL A 84 16.34 56.86 -21.01
C VAL A 84 16.67 58.21 -20.37
N LYS A 85 17.76 58.85 -20.88
CA LYS A 85 18.16 60.22 -20.55
C LYS A 85 17.89 61.19 -21.70
N ASP A 86 17.43 62.35 -21.29
CA ASP A 86 17.68 63.72 -21.77
C ASP A 86 17.25 64.16 -23.18
N GLY A 87 16.42 65.21 -23.19
CA GLY A 87 16.20 66.11 -24.32
C GLY A 87 16.19 67.56 -23.84
N GLU A 88 17.32 68.24 -24.01
CA GLU A 88 17.51 69.68 -23.83
C GLU A 88 16.81 70.47 -24.94
N GLY A 89 16.28 71.66 -24.60
CA GLY A 89 15.65 72.56 -25.56
C GLY A 89 15.47 74.01 -25.06
N ALA A 90 16.52 74.80 -25.24
CA ALA A 90 16.54 76.23 -25.56
C ALA A 90 16.25 77.33 -24.49
N MET A 91 17.22 78.26 -24.45
CA MET A 91 17.32 79.53 -23.73
C MET A 91 16.35 80.63 -24.21
N SER A 92 15.98 81.55 -23.30
CA SER A 92 16.25 82.99 -23.47
C SER A 92 16.05 83.83 -22.20
N PRO A 93 16.69 85.02 -22.09
CA PRO A 93 17.10 85.64 -20.83
C PRO A 93 16.32 86.94 -20.50
N VAL A 94 16.01 87.20 -19.22
CA VAL A 94 15.69 88.56 -18.75
C VAL A 94 16.20 88.81 -17.32
N SER A 95 17.16 89.73 -17.26
CA SER A 95 17.62 90.69 -16.25
C SER A 95 17.29 90.64 -14.74
N PRO A 96 18.18 91.27 -13.92
CA PRO A 96 18.29 91.05 -12.48
C PRO A 96 17.43 92.03 -11.69
N GLY A 97 16.69 91.49 -10.72
CA GLY A 97 16.05 92.25 -9.65
C GLY A 97 16.39 91.59 -8.32
N THR A 98 17.33 92.19 -7.59
CA THR A 98 17.61 91.92 -6.17
C THR A 98 16.32 92.06 -5.37
N SER A 99 15.71 90.93 -5.02
CA SER A 99 14.63 90.84 -4.04
C SER A 99 14.82 89.55 -3.26
N ALA A 100 14.73 89.66 -1.93
CA ALA A 100 14.99 88.61 -0.96
C ALA A 100 14.48 87.23 -1.44
N ARG A 101 15.42 86.29 -1.55
CA ARG A 101 15.25 84.92 -2.05
C ARG A 101 14.40 84.12 -1.07
N GLY A 102 13.09 84.35 -1.07
CA GLY A 102 12.12 83.38 -0.56
C GLY A 102 12.18 82.17 -1.47
N GLN A 103 12.86 81.12 -1.02
CA GLN A 103 12.91 79.83 -1.70
C GLN A 103 11.47 79.33 -1.82
N ARG A 104 10.88 79.42 -3.01
CA ARG A 104 9.61 78.78 -3.31
C ARG A 104 9.87 77.29 -3.21
N VAL A 105 9.55 76.72 -2.05
CA VAL A 105 9.51 75.28 -1.85
C VAL A 105 8.52 74.74 -2.88
N SER A 106 8.99 73.87 -3.78
CA SER A 106 8.15 73.31 -4.81
C SER A 106 7.13 72.39 -4.16
N TYR A 107 5.83 72.66 -4.34
CA TYR A 107 4.76 71.82 -3.79
C TYR A 107 4.89 70.36 -4.20
N THR A 108 5.49 70.05 -5.36
CA THR A 108 5.76 68.68 -5.80
C THR A 108 6.82 67.96 -4.98
N GLU A 109 7.76 68.70 -4.40
CA GLU A 109 8.82 68.15 -3.56
C GLU A 109 8.35 67.96 -2.12
N VAL A 110 7.50 68.87 -1.63
CA VAL A 110 6.75 68.69 -0.38
C VAL A 110 5.81 67.50 -0.48
N ASP A 111 5.06 67.36 -1.58
CA ASP A 111 4.16 66.20 -1.78
C ASP A 111 4.92 64.88 -1.92
N ARG A 112 6.14 64.91 -2.49
CA ARG A 112 7.01 63.73 -2.57
C ARG A 112 7.51 63.34 -1.19
N LYS A 113 8.04 64.29 -0.41
CA LYS A 113 8.50 64.06 0.97
C LYS A 113 7.36 63.66 1.91
N ALA A 114 6.17 64.25 1.74
CA ALA A 114 4.99 63.90 2.52
C ALA A 114 4.43 62.51 2.16
N ARG A 115 4.71 61.99 0.95
CA ARG A 115 4.44 60.58 0.58
C ARG A 115 5.52 59.62 1.07
N GLU A 116 6.73 60.13 1.34
CA GLU A 116 7.84 59.37 1.93
C GLU A 116 7.73 59.28 3.47
N SER A 117 6.81 60.02 4.11
CA SER A 117 6.60 59.93 5.56
C SER A 117 5.80 58.68 5.94
N TYR A 118 6.36 57.83 6.79
CA TYR A 118 5.66 56.66 7.34
C TYR A 118 4.50 57.08 8.23
N GLU A 119 3.32 56.59 7.88
CA GLU A 119 2.12 56.76 8.69
C GLU A 119 2.06 55.64 9.73
N TRP A 120 2.25 56.03 11.00
CA TRP A 120 2.13 55.14 12.14
C TRP A 120 0.81 54.39 12.10
N GLN A 121 0.87 53.06 12.04
CA GLN A 121 -0.33 52.23 12.00
C GLN A 121 -0.82 51.96 13.42
N ALA A 122 -2.12 51.66 13.54
CA ALA A 122 -2.72 51.15 14.78
C ALA A 122 -2.31 49.68 15.00
N SER A 123 -1.01 49.44 15.16
CA SER A 123 -0.38 48.13 15.29
C SER A 123 0.35 48.03 16.62
N THR A 124 0.30 46.86 17.26
CA THR A 124 1.01 46.61 18.53
C THR A 124 2.52 46.78 18.37
N TRP A 125 3.05 46.50 17.17
CA TRP A 125 4.47 46.68 16.82
C TRP A 125 4.85 48.16 16.78
N ASP A 126 4.01 49.00 16.19
CA ASP A 126 4.20 50.44 16.08
C ASP A 126 4.06 51.10 17.46
N LEU A 127 3.09 50.64 18.26
CA LEU A 127 2.89 51.10 19.64
C LEU A 127 4.10 50.75 20.54
N ALA A 128 4.75 49.60 20.30
CA ALA A 128 5.92 49.15 21.05
C ALA A 128 7.15 50.06 20.88
N LEU A 129 7.21 50.86 19.80
CA LEU A 129 8.24 51.87 19.59
C LEU A 129 8.14 53.05 20.58
N PHE A 130 6.95 53.28 21.15
CA PHE A 130 6.70 54.32 22.14
C PHE A 130 6.85 53.83 23.59
N VAL A 131 7.24 52.58 23.83
CA VAL A 131 7.50 52.06 25.18
C VAL A 131 8.63 52.86 25.83
N GLY A 132 8.38 53.34 27.05
CA GLY A 132 9.31 54.20 27.78
C GLY A 132 9.30 55.68 27.33
N THR A 133 8.30 56.10 26.56
CA THR A 133 7.99 57.52 26.36
C THR A 133 6.99 58.02 27.41
N ASP A 134 7.05 59.31 27.74
CA ASP A 134 6.09 59.93 28.66
C ASP A 134 4.66 59.98 28.08
N VAL A 135 4.53 59.87 26.75
CA VAL A 135 3.24 59.90 26.02
C VAL A 135 2.36 58.71 26.40
N LEU A 136 2.93 57.50 26.50
CA LEU A 136 2.19 56.31 26.98
C LEU A 136 2.06 56.27 28.51
N GLY A 137 2.93 56.99 29.22
CA GLY A 137 3.11 56.83 30.66
C GLY A 137 3.65 55.44 31.04
N LYS A 138 4.00 55.27 32.33
CA LYS A 138 4.59 54.02 32.84
C LYS A 138 3.65 52.82 32.69
N LEU A 139 2.36 53.03 33.00
CA LEU A 139 1.34 51.97 32.92
C LEU A 139 1.04 51.59 31.47
N GLY A 140 0.93 52.57 30.56
CA GLY A 140 0.72 52.29 29.13
C GLY A 140 1.92 51.57 28.52
N GLY A 141 3.14 51.89 28.93
CA GLY A 141 4.34 51.16 28.52
C GLY A 141 4.31 49.68 28.93
N VAL A 142 3.96 49.37 30.19
CA VAL A 142 3.82 47.99 30.66
C VAL A 142 2.71 47.26 29.91
N HIS A 143 1.56 47.89 29.72
CA HIS A 143 0.43 47.32 28.97
C HIS A 143 0.83 46.99 27.52
N THR A 144 1.57 47.88 26.86
CA THR A 144 2.05 47.69 25.49
C THR A 144 3.04 46.54 25.39
N VAL A 145 3.95 46.39 26.35
CA VAL A 145 4.87 45.23 26.40
C VAL A 145 4.10 43.93 26.57
N ILE A 146 3.06 43.89 27.42
CA ILE A 146 2.20 42.71 27.58
C ILE A 146 1.49 42.39 26.26
N LEU A 147 0.90 43.39 25.59
CA LEU A 147 0.25 43.21 24.30
C LEU A 147 1.22 42.69 23.22
N LEU A 148 2.45 43.20 23.21
CA LEU A 148 3.49 42.75 22.28
C LEU A 148 3.85 41.28 22.55
N LEU A 149 4.12 40.90 23.80
CA LEU A 149 4.41 39.52 24.17
C LEU A 149 3.25 38.58 23.82
N LEU A 150 2.01 39.02 24.04
CA LEU A 150 0.82 38.27 23.66
C LEU A 150 0.72 38.09 22.13
N THR A 151 1.05 39.14 21.36
CA THR A 151 1.04 39.08 19.90
C THR A 151 2.09 38.08 19.39
N VAL A 152 3.32 38.13 19.90
CA VAL A 152 4.39 37.17 19.57
C VAL A 152 3.98 35.76 19.98
N PHE A 153 3.40 35.58 21.16
CA PHE A 153 2.94 34.29 21.64
C PHE A 153 1.86 33.67 20.74
N ILE A 154 0.84 34.46 20.34
CA ILE A 154 -0.22 34.00 19.43
C ILE A 154 0.37 33.58 18.08
N GLN A 155 1.30 34.37 17.53
CA GLN A 155 1.97 34.04 16.27
C GLN A 155 2.79 32.75 16.38
N LEU A 156 3.52 32.54 17.48
CA LEU A 156 4.26 31.29 17.73
C LEU A 156 3.32 30.08 17.85
N VAL A 157 2.22 30.21 18.59
CA VAL A 157 1.19 29.15 18.70
C VAL A 157 0.63 28.83 17.33
N PHE A 158 0.36 29.84 16.51
CA PHE A 158 -0.14 29.64 15.15
C PHE A 158 0.87 28.90 14.26
N VAL A 159 2.16 29.27 14.30
CA VAL A 159 3.22 28.55 13.59
C VAL A 159 3.28 27.09 14.03
N VAL A 160 3.18 26.81 15.33
CA VAL A 160 3.15 25.43 15.85
C VAL A 160 1.91 24.68 15.37
N ILE A 161 0.72 25.31 15.40
CA ILE A 161 -0.51 24.68 14.89
C ILE A 161 -0.37 24.36 13.40
N VAL A 162 0.15 25.30 12.61
CA VAL A 162 0.38 25.10 11.16
C VAL A 162 1.34 23.94 10.95
N GLN A 163 2.46 23.92 11.69
CA GLN A 163 3.43 22.84 11.60
C GLN A 163 2.79 21.49 11.98
N GLU A 164 2.13 21.38 13.12
CA GLU A 164 1.59 20.09 13.59
C GLU A 164 0.42 19.58 12.76
N ASN A 165 -0.45 20.47 12.25
CA ASN A 165 -1.67 20.05 11.55
C ASN A 165 -1.52 19.97 10.03
N PHE A 166 -0.56 20.71 9.44
CA PHE A 166 -0.43 20.80 7.98
C PHE A 166 0.90 20.26 7.45
N SER A 167 1.88 19.90 8.30
CA SER A 167 3.13 19.28 7.82
C SER A 167 2.98 17.80 7.49
N GLN A 168 1.97 17.13 8.02
CA GLN A 168 1.69 15.73 7.74
C GLN A 168 0.48 15.65 6.80
N PRO A 169 0.66 15.17 5.56
CA PRO A 169 -0.47 14.97 4.66
C PRO A 169 -1.39 13.88 5.24
N LEU A 170 -2.71 14.12 5.21
CA LEU A 170 -3.70 13.13 5.66
C LEU A 170 -3.65 11.84 4.80
N ILE A 171 -3.24 11.99 3.54
CA ILE A 171 -3.03 10.91 2.59
C ILE A 171 -1.55 10.96 2.21
N ASP A 172 -0.79 10.02 2.75
CA ASP A 172 0.62 9.85 2.44
C ASP A 172 0.82 8.75 1.38
N GLN A 173 2.08 8.55 0.98
CA GLN A 173 2.43 7.49 0.01
C GLN A 173 2.07 6.10 0.52
N SER A 174 2.10 5.86 1.85
CA SER A 174 1.70 4.58 2.42
C SER A 174 0.19 4.34 2.27
N THR A 175 -0.64 5.36 2.45
CA THR A 175 -2.10 5.31 2.22
C THR A 175 -2.42 4.99 0.76
N VAL A 176 -1.70 5.60 -0.19
CA VAL A 176 -1.85 5.32 -1.63
C VAL A 176 -1.49 3.87 -1.95
N LEU A 177 -0.36 3.40 -1.38
CA LEU A 177 0.06 2.02 -1.55
C LEU A 177 -0.98 1.06 -0.97
N ASP A 178 -1.46 1.30 0.24
CA ASP A 178 -2.47 0.48 0.90
C ASP A 178 -3.81 0.50 0.17
N ALA A 179 -4.19 1.61 -0.45
CA ALA A 179 -5.34 1.69 -1.34
C ALA A 179 -5.16 0.80 -2.59
N SER A 180 -3.98 0.84 -3.22
CA SER A 180 -3.63 -0.05 -4.33
C SER A 180 -3.65 -1.52 -3.91
N ARG A 181 -3.01 -1.84 -2.78
CA ARG A 181 -3.02 -3.18 -2.17
C ARG A 181 -4.42 -3.67 -1.91
N TRP A 182 -5.26 -2.85 -1.29
CA TRP A 182 -6.66 -3.16 -1.05
C TRP A 182 -7.40 -3.45 -2.36
N ARG A 183 -7.21 -2.62 -3.40
CA ARG A 183 -7.89 -2.82 -4.69
C ARG A 183 -7.56 -4.18 -5.27
N LEU A 184 -6.27 -4.53 -5.29
CA LEU A 184 -5.78 -5.77 -5.88
C LEU A 184 -6.13 -6.99 -5.02
N SER A 185 -5.87 -6.91 -3.72
CA SER A 185 -6.01 -8.03 -2.79
C SER A 185 -7.45 -8.30 -2.38
N THR A 186 -8.30 -7.29 -2.23
CA THR A 186 -9.62 -7.41 -1.58
C THR A 186 -10.73 -6.92 -2.51
N GLY A 187 -10.57 -5.73 -3.08
CA GLY A 187 -11.62 -5.04 -3.82
C GLY A 187 -12.15 -5.83 -5.04
N HIS A 188 -11.28 -6.58 -5.71
CA HIS A 188 -11.67 -7.41 -6.84
C HIS A 188 -11.88 -8.89 -6.50
N ARG A 189 -11.77 -9.33 -5.24
CA ARG A 189 -12.03 -10.74 -4.92
C ARG A 189 -13.50 -11.10 -5.12
N VAL A 190 -13.76 -12.27 -5.72
CA VAL A 190 -15.11 -12.81 -5.94
C VAL A 190 -15.91 -12.94 -4.64
N PHE A 191 -15.23 -13.14 -3.51
CA PHE A 191 -15.85 -13.22 -2.19
C PHE A 191 -16.65 -11.95 -1.85
N PHE A 192 -16.16 -10.77 -2.25
CA PHE A 192 -16.83 -9.49 -2.02
C PHE A 192 -17.70 -9.05 -3.20
N TYR A 193 -17.94 -9.93 -4.16
CA TYR A 193 -18.86 -9.68 -5.26
C TYR A 193 -20.30 -9.68 -4.76
N ASP A 194 -21.00 -8.58 -4.99
CA ASP A 194 -22.42 -8.50 -4.70
C ASP A 194 -23.22 -9.18 -5.81
N SER A 195 -23.91 -10.27 -5.50
CA SER A 195 -24.76 -10.98 -6.46
C SER A 195 -26.02 -10.20 -6.86
N LEU A 196 -26.45 -9.19 -6.09
CA LEU A 196 -27.65 -8.42 -6.41
C LEU A 196 -27.34 -7.30 -7.41
N THR A 197 -26.37 -6.44 -7.07
CA THR A 197 -25.88 -5.41 -7.99
C THR A 197 -24.88 -5.97 -8.99
N GLN A 198 -24.54 -7.26 -8.92
CA GLN A 198 -23.59 -7.96 -9.79
C GLN A 198 -22.25 -7.17 -9.92
N ALA A 199 -21.87 -6.37 -8.93
CA ALA A 199 -20.73 -5.46 -9.01
C ALA A 199 -19.58 -5.93 -8.10
N SER A 200 -18.34 -5.63 -8.53
CA SER A 200 -17.17 -5.81 -7.66
C SER A 200 -17.22 -4.81 -6.50
N LEU A 201 -16.53 -5.11 -5.42
CA LEU A 201 -16.43 -4.19 -4.28
C LEU A 201 -15.76 -2.87 -4.69
N VAL A 202 -14.74 -2.90 -5.56
CA VAL A 202 -14.15 -1.67 -6.15
C VAL A 202 -15.20 -0.83 -6.86
N SER A 203 -15.97 -1.44 -7.77
CA SER A 203 -17.01 -0.72 -8.53
C SER A 203 -18.03 -0.07 -7.59
N ARG A 204 -18.44 -0.76 -6.52
CA ARG A 204 -19.37 -0.22 -5.52
C ARG A 204 -18.77 0.94 -4.74
N VAL A 205 -17.50 0.84 -4.31
CA VAL A 205 -16.78 1.92 -3.62
C VAL A 205 -16.68 3.16 -4.53
N CYS A 206 -16.30 2.96 -5.79
CA CYS A 206 -16.13 4.05 -6.75
C CYS A 206 -17.47 4.72 -7.14
N ASN A 207 -18.59 4.00 -7.02
CA ASN A 207 -19.95 4.51 -7.24
C ASN A 207 -20.63 5.04 -5.97
N PHE A 208 -19.90 5.23 -4.86
CA PHE A 208 -20.43 5.73 -3.59
C PHE A 208 -21.61 4.91 -3.04
N ASP A 209 -21.55 3.59 -3.17
CA ASP A 209 -22.62 2.73 -2.64
C ASP A 209 -22.69 2.83 -1.10
N SER A 210 -23.75 3.46 -0.60
CA SER A 210 -24.00 3.64 0.83
C SER A 210 -24.33 2.34 1.56
N ALA A 211 -24.68 1.27 0.84
CA ALA A 211 -25.02 -0.03 1.42
C ALA A 211 -23.80 -0.91 1.70
N LEU A 212 -22.58 -0.39 1.53
CA LEU A 212 -21.34 -1.10 1.83
C LEU A 212 -21.12 -1.19 3.35
N ASP A 213 -21.16 -2.39 3.91
CA ASP A 213 -20.73 -2.64 5.29
C ASP A 213 -19.20 -2.76 5.38
N VAL A 214 -18.59 -3.33 4.35
CA VAL A 214 -17.14 -3.47 4.19
C VAL A 214 -16.52 -2.31 3.39
N SER A 215 -15.29 -1.94 3.71
CA SER A 215 -14.51 -0.90 3.00
C SER A 215 -15.06 0.54 3.11
N GLN A 216 -15.74 0.85 4.22
CA GLN A 216 -16.17 2.22 4.55
C GLN A 216 -15.01 3.23 4.60
N GLY A 217 -13.82 2.80 5.00
CA GLY A 217 -12.61 3.63 4.98
C GLY A 217 -12.27 4.10 3.56
N GLN A 218 -12.30 3.18 2.59
CA GLN A 218 -12.01 3.46 1.19
C GLN A 218 -13.08 4.35 0.56
N VAL A 219 -14.37 4.16 0.91
CA VAL A 219 -15.45 5.07 0.50
C VAL A 219 -15.21 6.47 1.07
N GLY A 220 -14.78 6.58 2.33
CA GLY A 220 -14.46 7.86 2.98
C GLY A 220 -13.32 8.59 2.27
N TRP A 221 -12.23 7.89 1.98
CA TRP A 221 -11.10 8.43 1.21
C TRP A 221 -11.51 8.86 -0.20
N TRP A 222 -12.27 8.02 -0.90
CA TRP A 222 -12.77 8.33 -2.24
C TRP A 222 -13.73 9.51 -2.23
N THR A 223 -14.60 9.62 -1.22
CA THR A 223 -15.55 10.74 -1.07
C THR A 223 -14.81 12.05 -0.83
N LEU A 224 -13.81 12.04 0.05
CA LEU A 224 -12.97 13.22 0.31
C LEU A 224 -12.25 13.67 -0.97
N ALA A 225 -11.59 12.73 -1.66
CA ALA A 225 -10.90 13.00 -2.92
C ALA A 225 -11.88 13.53 -3.98
N TYR A 226 -12.99 12.83 -4.22
CA TYR A 226 -13.96 13.21 -5.25
C TYR A 226 -14.63 14.56 -5.00
N GLN A 227 -15.00 14.87 -3.74
CA GLN A 227 -15.57 16.17 -3.40
C GLN A 227 -14.58 17.31 -3.61
N TYR A 228 -13.30 17.07 -3.33
CA TYR A 228 -12.24 18.04 -3.53
C TYR A 228 -11.99 18.29 -5.03
N LEU A 229 -12.07 17.23 -5.83
CA LEU A 229 -11.62 17.17 -7.23
C LEU A 229 -12.74 17.41 -8.27
N ARG A 230 -13.94 17.77 -7.84
CA ARG A 230 -15.11 17.84 -8.72
C ARG A 230 -15.01 19.06 -9.68
N ASP A 231 -14.60 18.81 -10.92
CA ASP A 231 -14.39 19.83 -11.97
C ASP A 231 -15.63 20.65 -12.35
N ASP A 232 -16.85 20.14 -12.07
CA ASP A 232 -18.09 20.81 -12.43
C ASP A 232 -18.43 22.01 -11.53
N GLN A 233 -17.68 22.22 -10.44
CA GLN A 233 -17.82 23.38 -9.58
C GLN A 233 -16.65 24.33 -9.76
N PHE A 234 -16.94 25.55 -10.21
CA PHE A 234 -15.95 26.63 -10.32
C PHE A 234 -15.22 26.93 -8.99
N PHE A 235 -15.84 26.58 -7.85
CA PHE A 235 -15.26 26.69 -6.52
C PHE A 235 -14.76 25.35 -5.96
N ALA A 236 -14.20 24.50 -6.81
CA ALA A 236 -13.56 23.26 -6.38
C ALA A 236 -12.36 23.51 -5.45
N GLY A 237 -11.86 22.44 -4.84
CA GLY A 237 -10.72 22.44 -3.93
C GLY A 237 -9.49 23.21 -4.45
N PRO A 238 -9.05 23.02 -5.72
CA PRO A 238 -7.87 23.72 -6.25
C PRO A 238 -8.02 25.24 -6.24
N VAL A 239 -9.19 25.77 -6.62
CA VAL A 239 -9.43 27.22 -6.67
C VAL A 239 -9.46 27.81 -5.26
N LEU A 240 -10.10 27.12 -4.32
CA LEU A 240 -10.10 27.52 -2.90
C LEU A 240 -8.68 27.50 -2.31
N ALA A 241 -7.87 26.50 -2.64
CA ALA A 241 -6.46 26.42 -2.23
C ALA A 241 -5.64 27.58 -2.81
N MET A 242 -5.75 27.84 -4.12
CA MET A 242 -5.06 28.96 -4.77
C MET A 242 -5.46 30.31 -4.18
N VAL A 243 -6.76 30.52 -3.90
CA VAL A 243 -7.24 31.74 -3.25
C VAL A 243 -6.71 31.84 -1.82
N ALA A 244 -6.71 30.76 -1.04
CA ALA A 244 -6.19 30.75 0.32
C ALA A 244 -4.69 31.06 0.35
N VAL A 245 -3.89 30.43 -0.52
CA VAL A 245 -2.45 30.69 -0.66
C VAL A 245 -2.19 32.13 -1.12
N THR A 246 -2.98 32.63 -2.09
CA THR A 246 -2.85 34.03 -2.54
C THR A 246 -3.18 35.01 -1.43
N LEU A 247 -4.26 34.79 -0.68
CA LEU A 247 -4.65 35.64 0.45
C LEU A 247 -3.61 35.58 1.56
N TRP A 248 -3.06 34.40 1.85
CA TRP A 248 -1.95 34.22 2.78
C TRP A 248 -0.72 35.02 2.35
N PHE A 249 -0.28 34.84 1.10
CA PHE A 249 0.87 35.54 0.55
C PHE A 249 0.69 37.06 0.57
N LEU A 250 -0.48 37.56 0.17
CA LEU A 250 -0.80 38.99 0.22
C LEU A 250 -0.81 39.53 1.66
N MET A 251 -1.29 38.74 2.62
CA MET A 251 -1.27 39.12 4.03
C MET A 251 0.16 39.22 4.56
N VAL A 252 1.00 38.23 4.29
CA VAL A 252 2.39 38.18 4.76
C VAL A 252 3.28 39.21 4.06
N SER A 253 3.15 39.38 2.74
CA SER A 253 3.91 40.40 1.99
C SER A 253 3.60 41.82 2.46
N GLY A 254 2.33 42.11 2.79
CA GLY A 254 1.95 43.39 3.40
C GLY A 254 2.68 43.65 4.72
N ASP A 255 2.90 42.62 5.54
CA ASP A 255 3.67 42.74 6.78
C ASP A 255 5.17 42.92 6.54
N VAL A 256 5.75 42.27 5.52
CA VAL A 256 7.15 42.47 5.13
C VAL A 256 7.40 43.91 4.68
N VAL A 257 6.56 44.44 3.78
CA VAL A 257 6.70 45.82 3.27
C VAL A 257 6.61 46.84 4.42
N LYS A 258 5.62 46.69 5.31
CA LYS A 258 5.50 47.55 6.50
C LYS A 258 6.73 47.49 7.41
N THR A 259 7.33 46.30 7.54
CA THR A 259 8.55 46.12 8.35
C THR A 259 9.76 46.83 7.70
N LEU A 260 9.88 46.77 6.38
CA LEU A 260 10.93 47.46 5.62
C LEU A 260 10.76 48.98 5.69
N ASP A 261 9.55 49.49 5.48
CA ASP A 261 9.23 50.92 5.56
C ASP A 261 9.52 51.47 6.97
N GLY A 262 9.14 50.72 8.02
CA GLY A 262 9.48 51.08 9.40
C GLY A 262 10.99 51.13 9.66
N GLY A 263 11.77 50.30 8.96
CA GLY A 263 13.23 50.31 9.05
C GLY A 263 13.86 51.56 8.45
N LEU A 264 13.37 52.00 7.29
CA LEU A 264 13.85 53.20 6.60
C LEU A 264 13.62 54.48 7.45
N VAL A 265 12.54 54.52 8.21
CA VAL A 265 12.16 55.67 9.06
C VAL A 265 13.08 55.83 10.28
N LEU A 266 13.68 54.75 10.77
CA LEU A 266 14.61 54.83 11.90
C LEU A 266 15.93 55.54 11.53
N ASP A 267 16.24 55.63 10.23
CA ASP A 267 17.50 56.19 9.72
C ASP A 267 17.39 57.64 9.23
N THR A 268 16.18 58.14 8.98
CA THR A 268 15.98 59.52 8.49
C THR A 268 16.19 60.57 9.59
N GLU A 269 17.23 61.40 9.45
CA GLU A 269 17.33 62.73 10.06
C GLU A 269 16.52 63.71 9.21
N ASP A 270 15.55 64.41 9.78
CA ASP A 270 14.70 65.33 9.00
C ASP A 270 14.91 66.81 9.33
N GLU A 271 14.95 67.60 8.25
CA GLU A 271 15.02 69.05 8.20
C GLU A 271 13.60 69.65 8.17
N ASP A 272 13.30 70.51 9.15
CA ASP A 272 12.29 71.57 9.20
C ASP A 272 11.02 71.43 8.30
N GLU A 273 10.06 70.58 8.68
CA GLU A 273 8.66 70.68 8.21
C GLU A 273 7.60 70.53 9.34
N PRO A 274 6.40 71.14 9.19
CA PRO A 274 5.48 71.45 10.30
C PRO A 274 4.44 70.37 10.67
N LYS A 275 4.62 69.11 10.30
CA LYS A 275 3.85 67.97 10.88
C LYS A 275 4.57 67.45 12.12
N TYR A 276 3.90 66.72 13.00
CA TYR A 276 4.54 66.11 14.19
C TYR A 276 5.60 65.08 13.75
N THR A 277 6.81 65.56 13.47
CA THR A 277 7.98 64.78 13.05
C THR A 277 8.80 64.41 14.27
N LEU A 278 9.30 63.17 14.28
CA LEU A 278 10.25 62.72 15.29
C LEU A 278 11.60 63.39 15.02
N THR A 279 11.83 64.54 15.64
CA THR A 279 13.04 65.35 15.41
C THR A 279 14.31 64.69 15.91
N ASN A 280 14.25 63.88 16.97
CA ASN A 280 15.39 63.12 17.46
C ASN A 280 14.94 61.89 18.27
N LEU A 281 15.45 60.72 17.89
CA LEU A 281 15.35 59.47 18.66
C LEU A 281 16.68 59.18 19.35
N SER A 282 16.64 58.83 20.65
CA SER A 282 17.83 58.38 21.36
C SER A 282 18.40 57.10 20.73
N ARG A 283 19.73 56.93 20.74
CA ARG A 283 20.38 55.72 20.21
C ARG A 283 19.80 54.43 20.77
N ALA A 284 19.49 54.41 22.07
CA ALA A 284 18.88 53.25 22.71
C ALA A 284 17.52 52.88 22.11
N ARG A 285 16.69 53.88 21.76
CA ARG A 285 15.39 53.64 21.11
C ARG A 285 15.54 53.24 19.65
N LYS A 286 16.53 53.77 18.93
CA LYS A 286 16.86 53.29 17.57
C LYS A 286 17.24 51.81 17.60
N VAL A 287 18.08 51.40 18.56
CA VAL A 287 18.46 49.98 18.74
C VAL A 287 17.24 49.12 19.13
N TRP A 288 16.40 49.59 20.06
CA TRP A 288 15.16 48.89 20.44
C TRP A 288 14.21 48.72 19.26
N GLY A 289 13.97 49.79 18.49
CA GLY A 289 13.11 49.72 17.31
C GLY A 289 13.67 48.81 16.23
N ALA A 290 14.98 48.86 15.97
CA ALA A 290 15.64 47.94 15.06
C ALA A 290 15.49 46.48 15.52
N MET A 291 15.61 46.19 16.83
CA MET A 291 15.39 44.85 17.38
C MET A 291 13.94 44.38 17.17
N LEU A 292 12.95 45.24 17.40
CA LEU A 292 11.53 44.92 17.19
C LEU A 292 11.23 44.64 15.71
N LEU A 293 11.77 45.44 14.80
CA LEU A 293 11.62 45.23 13.35
C LEU A 293 12.33 43.95 12.90
N LEU A 294 13.49 43.61 13.48
CA LEU A 294 14.16 42.33 13.21
C LEU A 294 13.33 41.13 13.67
N ILE A 295 12.69 41.21 14.85
CA ILE A 295 11.81 40.14 15.34
C ILE A 295 10.55 40.04 14.47
N ARG A 296 9.92 41.16 14.13
CA ARG A 296 8.74 41.17 13.23
C ARG A 296 9.11 40.61 11.87
N GLY A 297 10.23 41.06 11.32
CA GLY A 297 10.76 40.62 10.03
C GLY A 297 11.10 39.14 10.04
N SER A 298 11.71 38.61 11.12
CA SER A 298 12.01 37.19 11.22
C SER A 298 10.75 36.34 11.30
N VAL A 299 9.74 36.75 12.07
CA VAL A 299 8.44 36.05 12.12
C VAL A 299 7.75 36.09 10.75
N ALA A 300 7.73 37.24 10.08
CA ALA A 300 7.14 37.37 8.74
C ALA A 300 7.91 36.52 7.71
N CYS A 301 9.24 36.47 7.77
CA CYS A 301 10.07 35.63 6.91
C CYS A 301 9.85 34.14 7.21
N VAL A 302 9.70 33.73 8.47
CA VAL A 302 9.38 32.35 8.84
C VAL A 302 7.97 31.99 8.34
N LEU A 303 6.98 32.86 8.50
CA LEU A 303 5.63 32.62 7.98
C LEU A 303 5.60 32.56 6.44
N LEU A 304 6.39 33.41 5.78
CA LEU A 304 6.54 33.39 4.33
C LEU A 304 7.25 32.12 3.89
N TYR A 305 8.35 31.76 4.55
CA TYR A 305 9.08 30.53 4.29
C TYR A 305 8.22 29.32 4.58
N SER A 306 7.42 29.28 5.65
CA SER A 306 6.50 28.18 5.94
C SER A 306 5.38 28.11 4.91
N GLY A 307 4.90 29.24 4.37
CA GLY A 307 3.94 29.27 3.28
C GLY A 307 4.53 28.77 1.96
N ILE A 308 5.73 29.23 1.62
CA ILE A 308 6.48 28.80 0.43
C ILE A 308 6.97 27.35 0.60
N ALA A 309 7.37 26.93 1.79
CA ALA A 309 7.72 25.55 2.09
C ALA A 309 6.47 24.68 2.09
N LEU A 310 5.30 25.19 2.48
CA LEU A 310 4.04 24.52 2.17
C LEU A 310 3.91 24.36 0.65
N GLU A 311 4.31 25.36 -0.16
CA GLU A 311 4.27 25.33 -1.63
C GLU A 311 5.45 24.56 -2.31
N ILE A 312 6.51 24.22 -1.59
CA ILE A 312 7.69 23.49 -2.11
C ILE A 312 7.73 22.06 -1.56
N VAL A 313 7.43 21.86 -0.28
CA VAL A 313 7.24 20.53 0.35
C VAL A 313 5.93 19.92 -0.10
N LEU A 314 4.89 20.74 -0.28
CA LEU A 314 3.85 20.43 -1.26
C LEU A 314 4.18 21.24 -2.49
N ASN A 315 5.13 20.76 -3.30
CA ASN A 315 5.46 21.25 -4.65
C ASN A 315 4.23 21.92 -5.27
N VAL A 316 4.29 23.08 -5.95
CA VAL A 316 3.06 23.62 -6.57
C VAL A 316 2.39 22.53 -7.39
N ASP A 317 3.18 21.67 -8.02
CA ASP A 317 2.68 20.46 -8.63
C ASP A 317 2.03 19.46 -7.67
N ASP A 318 2.44 19.25 -6.40
CA ASP A 318 1.88 18.43 -5.28
C ASP A 318 0.80 19.10 -4.41
N LEU A 319 0.75 20.43 -4.29
CA LEU A 319 -0.41 21.14 -3.75
C LEU A 319 -1.50 21.20 -4.82
N LEU A 320 -1.07 21.39 -6.08
CA LEU A 320 -1.86 21.19 -7.27
C LEU A 320 -2.02 19.70 -7.57
N PHE A 321 -1.25 18.70 -7.09
CA PHE A 321 -1.39 17.23 -7.33
C PHE A 321 -2.17 16.58 -6.20
N ASN A 322 -2.12 17.07 -4.96
CA ASN A 322 -3.17 16.80 -4.00
C ASN A 322 -4.50 17.41 -4.46
N ALA A 323 -4.46 18.38 -5.38
CA ALA A 323 -5.59 18.97 -6.06
C ALA A 323 -5.83 18.53 -7.53
N LEU A 324 -4.90 17.81 -8.15
CA LEU A 324 -4.88 17.28 -9.52
C LEU A 324 -4.73 15.76 -9.47
N ALA A 325 -4.80 15.14 -8.28
CA ALA A 325 -4.98 13.71 -8.06
C ALA A 325 -6.31 13.21 -8.66
N ALA A 326 -7.01 13.98 -9.50
CA ALA A 326 -8.11 13.58 -10.37
C ALA A 326 -7.97 14.01 -11.83
N THR A 327 -6.90 14.67 -12.25
CA THR A 327 -6.67 14.94 -13.67
C THR A 327 -5.53 14.09 -14.17
N PRO A 328 -5.67 13.44 -15.33
CA PRO A 328 -4.67 12.51 -15.86
C PRO A 328 -3.43 13.30 -16.26
N ALA A 329 -2.51 13.51 -15.32
CA ALA A 329 -1.19 14.01 -15.61
C ALA A 329 -0.45 12.97 -16.47
N ARG A 330 0.38 13.49 -17.37
CA ARG A 330 1.22 12.71 -18.28
C ARG A 330 2.03 11.68 -17.50
N TYR A 331 1.56 10.44 -17.57
CA TYR A 331 2.29 9.16 -17.47
C TYR A 331 3.72 9.28 -16.95
N ASP A 332 3.88 9.56 -15.66
CA ASP A 332 4.98 8.95 -14.92
C ASP A 332 4.47 7.56 -14.53
N PRO A 333 5.01 6.46 -15.10
CA PRO A 333 4.52 5.12 -14.86
C PRO A 333 4.62 4.63 -13.40
N GLY A 334 5.16 5.44 -12.47
CA GLY A 334 5.31 5.08 -11.06
C GLY A 334 4.46 5.84 -10.04
N SER A 335 3.89 7.02 -10.35
CA SER A 335 3.11 7.81 -9.38
C SER A 335 1.61 7.54 -9.54
N HIS A 336 1.10 6.52 -8.84
CA HIS A 336 -0.34 6.29 -8.79
C HIS A 336 -0.98 7.26 -7.80
N ASP A 337 -1.81 8.18 -8.26
CA ASP A 337 -2.63 9.00 -7.35
C ASP A 337 -3.62 8.15 -6.55
N LEU A 338 -4.07 8.62 -5.39
CA LEU A 338 -5.08 7.89 -4.58
C LEU A 338 -6.33 7.53 -5.39
N SER A 339 -6.77 8.42 -6.29
CA SER A 339 -7.90 8.14 -7.19
C SER A 339 -7.63 6.98 -8.13
N THR A 340 -6.41 6.93 -8.68
CA THR A 340 -5.96 5.90 -9.59
C THR A 340 -5.72 4.60 -8.83
N ALA A 341 -5.21 4.67 -7.60
CA ALA A 341 -4.99 3.55 -6.71
C ALA A 341 -6.31 2.89 -6.28
N LEU A 342 -7.34 3.68 -5.91
CA LEU A 342 -8.66 3.17 -5.54
C LEU A 342 -9.53 2.79 -6.74
N CYS A 343 -9.65 3.70 -7.70
CA CYS A 343 -10.69 3.69 -8.73
C CYS A 343 -10.14 3.81 -10.17
N GLY A 344 -8.82 3.85 -10.36
CA GLY A 344 -8.22 3.82 -11.68
C GLY A 344 -8.41 2.48 -12.40
N GLY A 345 -8.17 2.48 -13.71
CA GLY A 345 -8.23 1.26 -14.51
C GLY A 345 -9.64 0.66 -14.64
N LYS A 346 -9.70 -0.66 -14.82
CA LYS A 346 -10.97 -1.38 -15.00
C LYS A 346 -11.55 -1.77 -13.63
N GLN A 347 -12.76 -1.32 -13.33
CA GLN A 347 -13.43 -1.63 -12.06
C GLN A 347 -14.35 -2.87 -12.17
N ASN A 348 -14.78 -3.22 -13.38
CA ASN A 348 -15.85 -4.18 -13.64
C ASN A 348 -15.32 -5.60 -13.89
N PHE A 349 -14.48 -6.09 -12.98
CA PHE A 349 -14.06 -7.48 -12.97
C PHE A 349 -13.94 -7.98 -11.53
N VAL A 350 -13.98 -9.29 -11.38
CA VAL A 350 -13.61 -9.99 -10.15
C VAL A 350 -12.64 -11.10 -10.47
N TRP A 351 -11.90 -11.54 -9.46
CA TRP A 351 -10.98 -12.66 -9.56
C TRP A 351 -11.12 -13.60 -8.37
N VAL A 352 -10.71 -14.84 -8.60
CA VAL A 352 -10.59 -15.89 -7.59
C VAL A 352 -9.29 -16.65 -7.82
N GLU A 353 -8.66 -17.10 -6.74
CA GLU A 353 -7.52 -18.00 -6.79
C GLU A 353 -8.03 -19.39 -6.42
N ASP A 354 -7.83 -20.37 -7.29
CA ASP A 354 -8.17 -21.77 -7.02
C ASP A 354 -7.09 -22.44 -6.15
N PRO A 355 -7.26 -23.69 -5.67
CA PRO A 355 -6.22 -24.37 -4.90
C PRO A 355 -4.94 -24.64 -5.70
N LEU A 356 -5.01 -24.57 -7.04
CA LEU A 356 -3.84 -24.64 -7.92
C LEU A 356 -3.08 -23.31 -7.99
N ARG A 357 -3.50 -22.28 -7.24
CA ARG A 357 -3.01 -20.90 -7.31
C ARG A 357 -3.14 -20.28 -8.70
N MET A 358 -4.02 -20.83 -9.52
CA MET A 358 -4.41 -20.22 -10.78
C MET A 358 -5.44 -19.14 -10.46
N VAL A 359 -5.22 -17.97 -11.03
CA VAL A 359 -6.22 -16.91 -10.94
C VAL A 359 -7.22 -17.14 -12.04
N SER A 360 -8.50 -17.09 -11.72
CA SER A 360 -9.56 -16.98 -12.70
C SER A 360 -10.18 -15.60 -12.57
N VAL A 361 -10.23 -14.86 -13.68
CA VAL A 361 -10.77 -13.50 -13.77
C VAL A 361 -12.06 -13.56 -14.57
N ALA A 362 -13.07 -12.83 -14.13
CA ALA A 362 -14.31 -12.70 -14.87
C ALA A 362 -14.81 -11.24 -14.87
N GLU A 363 -15.42 -10.84 -15.97
CA GLU A 363 -16.06 -9.53 -16.11
C GLU A 363 -17.34 -9.47 -15.27
N THR A 364 -17.62 -8.30 -14.67
CA THR A 364 -18.92 -8.04 -14.05
C THR A 364 -19.85 -7.36 -15.06
N TRP A 365 -21.15 -7.69 -15.05
CA TRP A 365 -22.19 -7.14 -15.95
C TRP A 365 -22.20 -5.60 -16.11
N ALA A 366 -21.70 -4.83 -15.13
CA ALA A 366 -21.56 -3.37 -15.25
C ALA A 366 -20.65 -2.95 -16.43
N TYR A 367 -19.94 -3.91 -17.03
CA TYR A 367 -19.09 -3.74 -18.20
C TYR A 367 -19.84 -3.58 -19.54
N ASP A 368 -21.15 -3.86 -19.60
CA ASP A 368 -21.84 -4.07 -20.89
C ASP A 368 -22.33 -2.80 -21.62
N SER A 369 -22.12 -1.58 -21.09
CA SER A 369 -22.93 -0.44 -21.54
C SER A 369 -22.32 0.56 -22.55
N ALA A 370 -21.04 0.52 -22.95
CA ALA A 370 -20.56 1.54 -23.92
C ALA A 370 -19.37 1.23 -24.83
N ASP A 371 -18.48 0.29 -24.52
CA ASP A 371 -17.19 0.19 -25.24
C ASP A 371 -16.99 -1.16 -25.94
N GLN A 372 -17.85 -1.46 -26.91
CA GLN A 372 -17.74 -2.65 -27.78
C GLN A 372 -16.43 -2.68 -28.59
N THR A 373 -15.78 -1.54 -28.80
CA THR A 373 -14.52 -1.41 -29.54
C THR A 373 -13.35 -2.14 -28.86
N VAL A 374 -13.39 -2.29 -27.55
CA VAL A 374 -12.33 -2.94 -26.76
C VAL A 374 -12.42 -4.47 -26.79
N ARG A 375 -13.59 -5.08 -27.07
CA ARG A 375 -13.72 -6.54 -27.23
C ARG A 375 -12.82 -7.10 -28.34
N ASN A 376 -12.67 -6.38 -29.44
CA ASN A 376 -11.93 -6.87 -30.61
C ASN A 376 -10.41 -6.74 -30.47
N ALA A 377 -9.92 -5.84 -29.60
CA ALA A 377 -8.50 -5.74 -29.27
C ALA A 377 -8.05 -6.78 -28.23
N HIS A 378 -8.98 -7.26 -27.39
CA HIS A 378 -8.72 -8.17 -26.28
C HIS A 378 -8.78 -9.66 -26.60
N GLU A 379 -9.22 -10.06 -27.80
CA GLU A 379 -9.15 -11.47 -28.22
C GLU A 379 -7.70 -11.99 -28.41
N ARG A 380 -6.68 -11.13 -28.37
CA ARG A 380 -5.28 -11.57 -28.61
C ARG A 380 -4.37 -11.61 -27.39
N ASN A 381 -4.65 -10.92 -26.28
CA ASN A 381 -3.81 -11.03 -25.06
C ASN A 381 -4.45 -10.38 -23.80
N PRO A 382 -5.62 -10.85 -23.33
CA PRO A 382 -6.30 -10.25 -22.16
C PRO A 382 -5.56 -10.55 -20.84
N LEU A 383 -4.60 -11.48 -20.89
CA LEU A 383 -3.78 -11.96 -19.79
C LEU A 383 -2.57 -11.06 -19.48
N TYR A 384 -2.29 -9.98 -20.23
CA TYR A 384 -1.04 -9.24 -20.02
C TYR A 384 -1.19 -7.98 -19.16
N ILE A 385 -2.31 -7.24 -19.25
CA ILE A 385 -2.42 -5.92 -18.62
C ILE A 385 -3.04 -6.00 -17.23
N ILE A 386 -4.22 -6.60 -17.11
CA ILE A 386 -4.90 -6.74 -15.80
C ILE A 386 -4.17 -7.74 -14.93
N VAL A 387 -3.67 -8.82 -15.53
CA VAL A 387 -2.82 -9.77 -14.81
C VAL A 387 -1.51 -9.10 -14.46
N ASN A 388 -0.79 -8.35 -15.31
CA ASN A 388 0.43 -7.68 -14.79
C ASN A 388 0.12 -6.71 -13.65
N ASP A 389 -0.92 -5.88 -13.71
CA ASP A 389 -1.19 -4.96 -12.60
C ASP A 389 -1.62 -5.69 -11.31
N VAL A 390 -2.39 -6.78 -11.43
CA VAL A 390 -2.81 -7.62 -10.28
C VAL A 390 -1.71 -8.55 -9.78
N VAL A 391 -0.83 -9.04 -10.66
CA VAL A 391 0.16 -10.10 -10.42
C VAL A 391 1.56 -9.55 -10.14
N THR A 392 1.94 -8.41 -10.72
CA THR A 392 3.31 -7.87 -10.54
C THR A 392 3.48 -7.10 -9.25
N HIS A 393 2.41 -6.50 -8.69
CA HIS A 393 2.58 -5.50 -7.62
C HIS A 393 2.30 -5.95 -6.19
N ASP A 394 1.48 -6.97 -5.90
CA ASP A 394 1.11 -7.18 -4.48
C ASP A 394 0.73 -8.59 -4.00
N ILE A 395 0.54 -9.57 -4.88
CA ILE A 395 0.14 -10.91 -4.41
C ILE A 395 1.37 -11.76 -4.09
N ASN A 396 2.34 -11.35 -3.24
CA ASN A 396 3.53 -12.16 -2.87
C ASN A 396 4.26 -12.88 -4.04
N GLY A 397 4.03 -12.45 -5.29
CA GLY A 397 4.32 -13.25 -6.46
C GLY A 397 3.59 -14.62 -6.60
N THR A 398 2.50 -14.98 -5.92
CA THR A 398 1.93 -16.33 -5.99
C THR A 398 0.95 -16.55 -7.15
N ALA A 399 0.06 -15.60 -7.42
CA ALA A 399 -0.95 -15.69 -8.49
C ALA A 399 -0.33 -15.35 -9.86
N ARG A 400 -0.16 -16.28 -10.82
CA ARG A 400 0.63 -16.02 -12.06
C ARG A 400 0.09 -16.49 -13.42
N LEU A 401 -1.18 -16.88 -13.52
CA LEU A 401 -1.95 -16.80 -14.78
C LEU A 401 -3.43 -16.64 -14.47
N GLY A 402 -4.08 -15.75 -15.23
CA GLY A 402 -5.51 -15.50 -15.25
C GLY A 402 -6.22 -16.30 -16.36
N SER A 403 -7.17 -17.19 -16.06
CA SER A 403 -8.13 -17.61 -17.09
C SER A 403 -9.26 -16.56 -17.17
N TRP A 404 -9.58 -16.07 -18.37
CA TRP A 404 -10.72 -15.16 -18.55
C TRP A 404 -11.98 -15.98 -18.80
N GLN A 405 -12.90 -15.94 -17.85
CA GLN A 405 -14.19 -16.60 -17.96
C GLN A 405 -15.24 -15.59 -18.43
N LYS A 406 -15.99 -15.95 -19.49
CA LYS A 406 -17.18 -15.17 -19.89
C LYS A 406 -18.24 -15.41 -18.82
N MET A 407 -18.40 -14.46 -17.92
CA MET A 407 -19.33 -14.58 -16.81
C MET A 407 -20.77 -14.44 -17.32
N GLN A 408 -21.53 -15.52 -17.25
CA GLN A 408 -22.99 -15.45 -17.18
C GLN A 408 -23.50 -15.82 -15.77
N ASP A 409 -22.66 -16.46 -14.94
CA ASP A 409 -23.04 -16.93 -13.61
C ASP A 409 -21.85 -16.87 -12.62
N LYS A 410 -22.03 -16.18 -11.49
CA LYS A 410 -21.08 -16.15 -10.36
C LYS A 410 -20.78 -17.55 -9.83
N ARG A 411 -21.76 -18.45 -9.90
CA ARG A 411 -21.64 -19.82 -9.42
C ARG A 411 -20.48 -20.58 -10.04
N ALA A 412 -20.09 -20.24 -11.27
CA ALA A 412 -18.92 -20.84 -11.89
C ALA A 412 -17.65 -20.50 -11.09
N LEU A 413 -17.41 -19.22 -10.78
CA LEU A 413 -16.23 -18.81 -10.01
C LEU A 413 -16.26 -19.30 -8.57
N ASP A 414 -17.43 -19.29 -7.93
CA ASP A 414 -17.57 -19.81 -6.57
C ASP A 414 -17.28 -21.33 -6.57
N ALA A 415 -17.77 -22.06 -7.58
CA ALA A 415 -17.43 -23.48 -7.74
C ALA A 415 -15.92 -23.67 -7.92
N TRP A 416 -15.25 -22.87 -8.76
CA TRP A 416 -13.79 -22.93 -8.91
C TRP A 416 -13.02 -22.65 -7.62
N ALA A 417 -13.56 -21.82 -6.73
CA ALA A 417 -12.97 -21.54 -5.42
C ALA A 417 -13.09 -22.72 -4.44
N GLU A 418 -14.16 -23.49 -4.58
CA GLU A 418 -14.52 -24.60 -3.67
C GLU A 418 -14.01 -25.96 -4.16
N VAL A 419 -13.68 -26.08 -5.45
CA VAL A 419 -13.07 -27.27 -6.05
C VAL A 419 -11.79 -27.61 -5.28
N SER A 420 -11.64 -28.86 -4.85
CA SER A 420 -10.42 -29.34 -4.19
C SER A 420 -9.23 -29.40 -5.17
N LEU A 421 -7.99 -29.42 -4.67
CA LEU A 421 -6.80 -29.59 -5.53
C LEU A 421 -6.93 -30.83 -6.44
N SER A 422 -7.44 -31.94 -5.90
CA SER A 422 -7.66 -33.18 -6.67
C SER A 422 -8.69 -33.01 -7.78
N GLU A 423 -9.82 -32.35 -7.50
CA GLU A 423 -10.86 -32.12 -8.50
C GLU A 423 -10.38 -31.16 -9.59
N ALA A 424 -9.61 -30.12 -9.23
CA ALA A 424 -9.01 -29.21 -10.21
C ALA A 424 -8.02 -29.93 -11.13
N VAL A 425 -7.19 -30.81 -10.56
CA VAL A 425 -6.26 -31.67 -11.31
C VAL A 425 -7.03 -32.58 -12.27
N ASP A 426 -8.12 -33.19 -11.84
CA ASP A 426 -8.95 -34.07 -12.68
C ASP A 426 -9.70 -33.31 -13.77
N GLU A 427 -10.14 -32.09 -13.53
CA GLU A 427 -10.79 -31.25 -14.54
C GLU A 427 -9.81 -30.85 -15.64
N ILE A 428 -8.56 -30.54 -15.27
CA ILE A 428 -7.51 -30.15 -16.19
C ILE A 428 -6.95 -31.34 -16.95
N GLN A 429 -6.82 -32.50 -16.29
CA GLN A 429 -6.33 -33.72 -16.91
C GLN A 429 -7.25 -34.91 -16.62
N PRO A 430 -8.42 -34.99 -17.30
CA PRO A 430 -9.38 -36.06 -17.08
C PRO A 430 -8.85 -37.42 -17.58
N GLU A 431 -7.94 -37.38 -18.56
CA GLU A 431 -7.29 -38.57 -19.11
C GLU A 431 -5.97 -38.79 -18.39
N CYS A 432 -5.74 -39.97 -17.83
CA CYS A 432 -4.44 -40.33 -17.26
C CYS A 432 -3.42 -40.58 -18.38
N GLN A 433 -3.04 -39.51 -19.09
CA GLN A 433 -2.06 -39.51 -20.17
C GLN A 433 -1.22 -38.24 -20.13
N ASP A 434 0.00 -38.28 -20.65
CA ASP A 434 0.80 -37.06 -20.80
C ASP A 434 0.11 -36.02 -21.69
N ALA A 435 -0.03 -34.80 -21.18
CA ALA A 435 -0.65 -33.69 -21.90
C ALA A 435 0.19 -33.30 -23.13
N GLY A 436 -0.45 -33.24 -24.30
CA GLY A 436 0.20 -32.78 -25.53
C GLY A 436 0.73 -31.34 -25.39
N SER A 437 1.73 -30.96 -26.19
CA SER A 437 2.40 -29.65 -26.13
C SER A 437 1.48 -28.43 -26.31
N ASN A 438 0.27 -28.63 -26.85
CA ASN A 438 -0.73 -27.58 -27.05
C ASN A 438 -1.69 -27.43 -25.87
N HIS A 439 -1.54 -28.22 -24.80
CA HIS A 439 -2.40 -28.16 -23.64
C HIS A 439 -2.23 -26.81 -22.90
N PRO A 440 -3.31 -26.10 -22.52
CA PRO A 440 -3.21 -24.77 -21.93
C PRO A 440 -2.44 -24.76 -20.60
N GLY A 441 -2.45 -25.88 -19.86
CA GLY A 441 -1.68 -26.01 -18.62
C GLY A 441 -0.15 -25.88 -18.80
N TRP A 442 0.39 -26.09 -20.01
CA TRP A 442 1.82 -25.86 -20.28
C TRP A 442 2.24 -24.41 -20.08
N TYR A 443 1.38 -23.44 -20.40
CA TYR A 443 1.67 -22.02 -20.15
C TYR A 443 1.82 -21.73 -18.64
N TYR A 444 1.07 -22.45 -17.80
CA TYR A 444 1.15 -22.33 -16.35
C TYR A 444 2.42 -22.93 -15.78
N LEU A 445 2.75 -24.17 -16.18
CA LEU A 445 4.03 -24.77 -15.79
C LEU A 445 5.22 -23.94 -16.29
N GLU A 446 5.18 -23.43 -17.52
CA GLU A 446 6.22 -22.54 -18.04
C GLU A 446 6.44 -21.30 -17.15
N ASN A 447 5.36 -20.63 -16.78
CA ASN A 447 5.44 -19.45 -15.92
C ASN A 447 6.00 -19.78 -14.54
N ILE A 448 5.65 -20.93 -13.96
CA ILE A 448 6.24 -21.40 -12.69
C ILE A 448 7.74 -21.65 -12.86
N LEU A 449 8.16 -22.27 -13.96
CA LEU A 449 9.57 -22.59 -14.22
C LEU A 449 10.44 -21.35 -14.42
N ARG A 450 9.91 -20.25 -14.96
CA ARG A 450 10.66 -18.99 -15.15
C ARG A 450 10.96 -18.24 -13.86
N ARG A 451 10.19 -18.44 -12.78
CA ARG A 451 10.27 -17.60 -11.56
C ARG A 451 11.62 -17.67 -10.85
N ARG A 452 12.19 -18.87 -10.80
CA ARG A 452 13.44 -19.15 -10.07
C ARG A 452 14.67 -19.06 -10.97
N HIS A 453 14.47 -18.56 -12.18
CA HIS A 453 15.53 -18.33 -13.14
C HIS A 453 16.65 -17.45 -12.55
N ASP A 454 16.29 -16.49 -11.70
CA ASP A 454 17.25 -15.58 -11.09
C ASP A 454 18.22 -16.29 -10.13
N GLU A 455 17.93 -17.53 -9.71
CA GLU A 455 18.79 -18.33 -8.82
C GLU A 455 19.40 -19.57 -9.52
N GLU A 456 18.71 -20.20 -10.49
CA GLU A 456 19.09 -21.51 -11.06
C GLU A 456 19.61 -21.46 -12.52
N GLY A 457 19.62 -20.30 -13.19
CA GLY A 457 20.15 -20.10 -14.55
C GLY A 457 19.14 -20.23 -15.71
N PRO A 458 19.55 -19.97 -16.98
CA PRO A 458 18.72 -19.88 -18.22
C PRO A 458 17.60 -20.92 -18.29
N PRO A 459 16.32 -20.52 -18.47
CA PRO A 459 15.26 -21.50 -18.56
C PRO A 459 15.39 -22.23 -19.91
N PRO A 460 14.92 -23.47 -20.02
CA PRO A 460 14.85 -24.11 -21.32
C PRO A 460 13.99 -23.26 -22.28
N PRO A 461 14.33 -23.19 -23.58
CA PRO A 461 13.62 -22.36 -24.54
C PRO A 461 12.14 -22.76 -24.64
N ILE A 462 11.30 -21.73 -24.58
CA ILE A 462 9.83 -21.69 -24.49
C ILE A 462 9.10 -22.70 -25.41
N GLY A 463 9.65 -22.94 -26.60
CA GLY A 463 9.02 -23.81 -27.60
C GLY A 463 9.18 -25.32 -27.38
N ASN A 464 9.94 -25.75 -26.38
CA ASN A 464 10.32 -27.16 -26.23
C ASN A 464 9.88 -27.80 -24.90
N LEU A 465 9.01 -27.15 -24.12
CA LEU A 465 8.46 -27.78 -22.92
C LEU A 465 7.60 -28.97 -23.30
N ASN A 466 8.00 -30.14 -22.82
CA ASN A 466 7.30 -31.40 -22.92
C ASN A 466 7.57 -32.23 -21.67
N CYS A 467 6.84 -33.33 -21.49
CA CYS A 467 6.94 -34.14 -20.29
C CYS A 467 8.35 -34.66 -19.99
N GLN A 468 9.17 -34.93 -21.01
CA GLN A 468 10.56 -35.34 -20.80
C GLN A 468 11.42 -34.23 -20.21
N THR A 469 11.22 -32.98 -20.65
CA THR A 469 11.99 -31.83 -20.13
C THR A 469 11.66 -31.50 -18.68
N VAL A 470 10.40 -31.71 -18.27
CA VAL A 470 9.94 -31.42 -16.91
C VAL A 470 9.96 -32.65 -16.00
N ALA A 471 10.29 -33.84 -16.52
CA ALA A 471 10.33 -35.11 -15.78
C ALA A 471 11.17 -35.06 -14.48
N ARG A 472 12.18 -34.18 -14.43
CA ARG A 472 12.99 -33.95 -13.23
C ARG A 472 12.19 -33.43 -12.03
N TYR A 473 11.05 -32.77 -12.28
CA TYR A 473 10.16 -32.26 -11.24
C TYR A 473 9.14 -33.30 -10.78
N CYS A 474 9.02 -34.46 -11.43
CA CYS A 474 8.10 -35.51 -10.99
C CYS A 474 8.42 -36.02 -9.57
N THR A 475 9.68 -35.99 -9.14
CA THR A 475 10.14 -36.36 -7.79
C THR A 475 10.12 -35.19 -6.80
N SER A 476 9.84 -33.97 -7.28
CA SER A 476 9.85 -32.79 -6.44
C SER A 476 8.65 -32.80 -5.49
N VAL A 477 8.91 -32.57 -4.21
CA VAL A 477 7.86 -32.41 -3.20
C VAL A 477 7.27 -31.02 -3.36
N SER A 478 5.96 -30.98 -3.48
CA SER A 478 5.18 -29.75 -3.38
C SER A 478 4.09 -29.98 -2.36
N LEU A 479 4.08 -29.19 -1.29
CA LEU A 479 3.01 -29.24 -0.31
C LEU A 479 1.79 -28.48 -0.85
N GLU A 480 0.60 -29.07 -0.75
CA GLU A 480 -0.64 -28.49 -1.27
C GLU A 480 -0.94 -27.09 -0.70
N THR A 481 -0.68 -26.87 0.59
CA THR A 481 -0.99 -25.61 1.27
C THR A 481 0.00 -24.49 0.95
N THR A 482 1.30 -24.82 0.92
CA THR A 482 2.36 -23.81 0.81
C THR A 482 2.95 -23.71 -0.59
N TRP A 483 2.80 -24.75 -1.41
CA TRP A 483 3.49 -24.96 -2.69
C TRP A 483 5.02 -25.02 -2.55
N ALA A 484 5.53 -24.98 -1.33
CA ALA A 484 6.93 -25.09 -1.02
C ALA A 484 7.37 -26.57 -1.05
N PRO A 485 8.67 -26.82 -1.24
CA PRO A 485 9.75 -25.87 -1.53
C PRO A 485 9.87 -25.48 -3.00
N ASP A 486 9.10 -26.08 -3.90
CA ASP A 486 9.38 -26.02 -5.34
C ASP A 486 8.41 -25.13 -6.12
N ASP A 487 7.65 -24.30 -5.44
CA ASP A 487 6.58 -23.45 -6.00
C ASP A 487 5.54 -24.23 -6.82
N GLY A 488 5.27 -25.48 -6.42
CA GLY A 488 4.27 -26.36 -7.04
C GLY A 488 4.71 -27.00 -8.35
N ARG A 489 5.99 -26.91 -8.71
CA ARG A 489 6.54 -27.54 -9.93
C ARG A 489 6.22 -29.03 -9.99
N GLY A 490 6.32 -29.75 -8.88
CA GLY A 490 6.03 -31.16 -8.76
C GLY A 490 4.55 -31.47 -8.98
N ILE A 491 3.64 -30.76 -8.29
CA ILE A 491 2.19 -30.90 -8.48
C ILE A 491 1.82 -30.69 -9.95
N MET A 492 2.30 -29.59 -10.55
CA MET A 492 1.97 -29.23 -11.92
C MET A 492 2.54 -30.19 -12.96
N THR A 493 3.76 -30.68 -12.72
CA THR A 493 4.39 -31.67 -13.60
C THR A 493 3.63 -32.99 -13.54
N ARG A 494 3.21 -33.45 -12.35
CA ARG A 494 2.42 -34.69 -12.21
C ARG A 494 1.02 -34.56 -12.80
N MET A 495 0.42 -33.37 -12.73
CA MET A 495 -0.89 -33.10 -13.34
C MET A 495 -0.82 -33.13 -14.86
N LEU A 496 0.19 -32.48 -15.45
CA LEU A 496 0.32 -32.41 -16.92
C LEU A 496 0.99 -33.64 -17.52
N CYS A 497 1.81 -34.35 -16.75
CA CYS A 497 2.60 -35.47 -17.23
C CYS A 497 2.43 -36.72 -16.36
N PRO A 498 1.19 -37.18 -16.14
CA PRO A 498 0.94 -38.31 -15.26
C PRO A 498 1.65 -39.58 -15.75
N ASP A 499 1.84 -39.75 -17.06
CA ASP A 499 2.49 -40.92 -17.61
C ASP A 499 4.00 -40.88 -17.37
N THR A 500 4.64 -39.79 -17.78
CA THR A 500 6.07 -39.59 -17.54
C THR A 500 6.41 -39.56 -16.05
N CYS A 501 5.48 -39.11 -15.20
CA CYS A 501 5.64 -39.14 -13.76
C CYS A 501 5.30 -40.49 -13.11
N GLY A 502 4.66 -41.41 -13.83
CA GLY A 502 4.31 -42.74 -13.32
C GLY A 502 3.12 -42.75 -12.36
N CYS A 503 2.18 -41.81 -12.51
CA CYS A 503 0.98 -41.68 -11.66
C CYS A 503 0.05 -42.90 -11.72
N TRP A 504 0.20 -43.78 -12.72
CA TRP A 504 -0.54 -45.04 -12.84
C TRP A 504 -0.01 -46.15 -11.92
N SER A 505 1.21 -46.02 -11.39
CA SER A 505 1.90 -47.10 -10.69
C SER A 505 2.09 -46.75 -9.23
N SER A 506 1.41 -47.48 -8.35
CA SER A 506 1.67 -47.50 -6.91
C SER A 506 3.09 -47.96 -6.55
N VAL A 507 3.79 -48.61 -7.49
CA VAL A 507 5.19 -49.08 -7.39
C VAL A 507 6.18 -48.10 -8.04
N SER A 508 5.70 -46.96 -8.55
CA SER A 508 6.60 -45.94 -9.07
C SER A 508 7.54 -45.49 -7.96
N PRO A 509 8.85 -45.30 -8.20
CA PRO A 509 9.79 -44.68 -7.25
C PRO A 509 9.37 -43.26 -6.81
N ARG A 510 8.25 -42.75 -7.33
CA ARG A 510 7.69 -41.42 -7.14
C ARG A 510 6.33 -41.56 -6.45
N LEU A 511 6.34 -41.95 -5.18
CA LEU A 511 5.13 -42.23 -4.40
C LEU A 511 4.33 -40.95 -4.03
N ILE A 512 4.84 -39.77 -4.39
CA ILE A 512 4.16 -38.49 -4.24
C ILE A 512 3.02 -38.40 -5.26
N ASN A 513 1.83 -38.82 -4.83
CA ASN A 513 0.62 -38.75 -5.67
C ASN A 513 -0.04 -37.37 -5.67
N THR A 514 0.49 -36.39 -4.93
CA THR A 514 -0.03 -35.02 -4.91
C THR A 514 0.16 -34.36 -6.27
N GLY A 515 -0.93 -34.03 -6.95
CA GLY A 515 -0.93 -33.55 -8.34
C GLY A 515 -1.15 -34.64 -9.40
N CYS A 516 -1.20 -35.93 -9.04
CA CYS A 516 -1.65 -36.97 -9.96
C CYS A 516 -3.19 -36.98 -10.03
N PRO A 517 -3.79 -37.06 -11.23
CA PRO A 517 -5.24 -37.22 -11.40
C PRO A 517 -5.77 -38.44 -10.62
N THR A 518 -6.94 -38.33 -10.01
CA THR A 518 -7.60 -39.45 -9.32
C THR A 518 -7.98 -40.56 -10.32
N THR A 519 -8.24 -40.22 -11.58
CA THR A 519 -8.48 -41.18 -12.66
C THR A 519 -7.29 -42.11 -12.89
N CYS A 520 -6.06 -41.61 -12.70
CA CYS A 520 -4.84 -42.44 -12.73
C CYS A 520 -4.83 -43.50 -11.63
N ARG A 521 -5.35 -43.16 -10.44
CA ARG A 521 -5.42 -44.07 -9.30
C ARG A 521 -6.50 -45.14 -9.50
N ALA A 522 -7.60 -44.78 -10.16
CA ALA A 522 -8.72 -45.69 -10.40
C ALA A 522 -8.42 -46.82 -11.40
N TYR A 523 -7.48 -46.59 -12.34
CA TYR A 523 -7.06 -47.62 -13.30
C TYR A 523 -6.40 -48.84 -12.64
N ASP A 524 -5.78 -48.65 -11.47
CA ASP A 524 -5.21 -49.75 -10.70
C ASP A 524 -6.32 -50.69 -10.19
N LEU A 525 -7.48 -50.15 -9.77
CA LEU A 525 -8.56 -50.91 -9.10
C LEU A 525 -9.43 -51.78 -10.01
N THR A 526 -9.47 -51.53 -11.33
CA THR A 526 -10.45 -52.17 -12.24
C THR A 526 -9.84 -52.97 -13.40
N GLY A 527 -8.54 -52.82 -13.68
CA GLY A 527 -7.85 -53.55 -14.75
C GLY A 527 -7.26 -54.90 -14.31
N GLU A 528 -6.89 -55.77 -15.26
CA GLU A 528 -6.16 -57.03 -14.95
C GLU A 528 -4.80 -56.81 -14.26
N SER A 529 -4.27 -55.59 -14.27
CA SER A 529 -3.15 -55.15 -13.44
C SER A 529 -3.43 -55.29 -11.93
N TYR A 530 -4.72 -55.25 -11.53
CA TYR A 530 -5.14 -55.47 -10.14
C TYR A 530 -4.77 -56.85 -9.59
N LYS A 531 -4.54 -57.83 -10.48
CA LYS A 531 -4.04 -59.16 -10.08
C LYS A 531 -2.59 -59.12 -9.59
N MET A 532 -1.81 -58.07 -9.90
CA MET A 532 -0.52 -57.80 -9.24
C MET A 532 -0.67 -56.87 -8.03
N THR A 533 -1.63 -55.95 -8.00
CA THR A 533 -1.84 -54.97 -6.91
C THR A 533 -2.82 -55.39 -5.81
N GLY A 534 -3.32 -56.63 -5.81
CA GLY A 534 -3.77 -57.28 -4.56
C GLY A 534 -2.76 -57.12 -3.42
N ARG A 535 -1.47 -57.04 -3.78
CA ARG A 535 -0.34 -56.76 -2.87
C ARG A 535 -0.23 -55.32 -2.36
N THR A 536 -0.76 -54.29 -3.01
CA THR A 536 -0.65 -52.91 -2.48
C THR A 536 -1.63 -52.66 -1.33
N SER A 537 -2.81 -53.28 -1.37
CA SER A 537 -3.70 -53.34 -0.19
C SER A 537 -3.13 -54.23 0.93
N GLU A 538 -2.31 -55.23 0.60
CA GLU A 538 -1.55 -56.00 1.59
C GLU A 538 -0.37 -55.18 2.16
N PHE A 539 0.26 -54.33 1.35
CA PHE A 539 1.30 -53.38 1.77
C PHE A 539 0.73 -52.27 2.66
N ALA A 540 -0.49 -51.80 2.41
CA ALA A 540 -1.18 -50.85 3.30
C ALA A 540 -1.57 -51.45 4.66
N ARG A 541 -1.74 -52.78 4.71
CA ARG A 541 -1.96 -53.54 5.95
C ARG A 541 -0.67 -54.05 6.57
N PHE A 542 0.47 -53.67 6.01
CA PHE A 542 1.75 -54.20 6.42
C PHE A 542 2.21 -53.53 7.69
N ASN A 543 2.09 -54.25 8.79
CA ASN A 543 2.72 -53.85 10.03
C ASN A 543 4.20 -54.20 9.92
N CYS A 544 5.11 -53.23 10.05
CA CYS A 544 6.56 -53.49 10.21
C CYS A 544 6.86 -54.14 11.57
N SER A 545 6.01 -55.07 12.03
CA SER A 545 6.23 -55.84 13.25
C SER A 545 7.17 -57.02 12.93
N GLU A 546 8.46 -56.71 13.04
CA GLU A 546 9.60 -57.54 13.47
C GLU A 546 10.19 -58.67 12.59
N ASP A 547 9.59 -59.16 11.51
CA ASP A 547 10.15 -60.37 10.82
C ASP A 547 10.54 -60.22 9.34
N MET A 548 10.61 -59.00 8.79
CA MET A 548 10.96 -58.82 7.37
C MET A 548 12.30 -58.15 7.13
N SER A 549 13.28 -58.98 6.78
CA SER A 549 14.55 -58.50 6.25
C SER A 549 14.35 -57.73 4.95
N LEU A 550 15.19 -56.73 4.71
CA LEU A 550 15.25 -55.97 3.45
C LEU A 550 15.27 -56.88 2.21
N ALA A 551 15.92 -58.05 2.29
CA ALA A 551 15.94 -59.04 1.22
C ALA A 551 14.56 -59.63 0.90
N ASN A 552 13.72 -59.84 1.92
CA ASN A 552 12.34 -60.29 1.73
C ASN A 552 11.47 -59.16 1.18
N ILE A 553 11.62 -57.93 1.68
CA ILE A 553 10.91 -56.74 1.18
C ILE A 553 11.21 -56.53 -0.31
N ASN A 554 12.49 -56.51 -0.70
CA ASN A 554 12.91 -56.32 -2.09
C ASN A 554 12.48 -57.47 -3.00
N ARG A 555 12.39 -58.69 -2.49
CA ARG A 555 11.91 -59.86 -3.25
C ARG A 555 10.40 -59.80 -3.47
N ASP A 556 9.64 -59.45 -2.44
CA ASP A 556 8.19 -59.58 -2.43
C ASP A 556 7.49 -58.29 -2.91
N TYR A 557 8.15 -57.14 -2.79
CA TYR A 557 7.69 -55.81 -3.19
C TYR A 557 8.79 -54.99 -3.90
N PRO A 558 9.34 -55.49 -5.02
CA PRO A 558 10.42 -54.79 -5.73
C PRO A 558 9.99 -53.37 -6.12
N GLY A 559 10.77 -52.37 -5.71
CA GLY A 559 10.57 -50.95 -6.05
C GLY A 559 9.63 -50.16 -5.12
N VAL A 560 8.68 -50.80 -4.43
CA VAL A 560 7.75 -50.08 -3.52
C VAL A 560 8.49 -49.52 -2.31
N TRP A 561 9.39 -50.32 -1.71
CA TRP A 561 10.18 -49.90 -0.56
C TRP A 561 11.13 -48.76 -0.90
N GLU A 562 11.84 -48.89 -2.01
CA GLU A 562 12.75 -47.86 -2.55
C GLU A 562 11.98 -46.55 -2.85
N ALA A 563 10.78 -46.65 -3.44
CA ALA A 563 9.91 -45.51 -3.68
C ALA A 563 9.56 -44.74 -2.39
N TRP A 564 9.33 -45.48 -1.31
CA TRP A 564 8.92 -44.91 -0.03
C TRP A 564 10.09 -44.26 0.70
N VAL A 565 11.26 -44.91 0.71
CA VAL A 565 12.53 -44.32 1.18
C VAL A 565 12.80 -43.00 0.45
N GLU A 566 12.73 -43.00 -0.89
CA GLU A 566 12.95 -41.79 -1.68
C GLU A 566 11.92 -40.70 -1.41
N GLN A 567 10.65 -41.06 -1.15
CA GLN A 567 9.63 -40.09 -0.76
C GLN A 567 9.95 -39.46 0.61
N LEU A 568 10.39 -40.24 1.59
CA LEU A 568 10.78 -39.72 2.89
C LEU A 568 12.00 -38.81 2.78
N ARG A 569 13.01 -39.19 1.98
CA ARG A 569 14.14 -38.30 1.66
C ARG A 569 13.68 -37.01 1.02
N ALA A 570 12.76 -37.07 0.08
CA ALA A 570 12.25 -35.87 -0.56
C ALA A 570 11.44 -35.00 0.42
N TYR A 571 10.67 -35.61 1.33
CA TYR A 571 9.91 -34.91 2.37
C TYR A 571 10.82 -34.31 3.45
N SER A 572 11.95 -34.96 3.76
CA SER A 572 12.92 -34.47 4.73
C SER A 572 13.48 -33.10 4.32
N VAL A 573 13.68 -32.87 3.03
CA VAL A 573 14.13 -31.55 2.51
C VAL A 573 13.15 -30.42 2.86
N VAL A 574 11.87 -30.73 3.07
CA VAL A 574 10.80 -29.73 3.21
C VAL A 574 10.29 -29.55 4.64
N SER A 575 10.60 -30.49 5.54
CA SER A 575 10.04 -30.55 6.88
C SER A 575 10.73 -29.65 7.92
N GLY A 576 11.65 -28.78 7.49
CA GLY A 576 12.28 -27.77 8.35
C GLY A 576 13.11 -28.39 9.47
N GLU A 577 12.80 -28.12 10.73
CA GLU A 577 13.52 -28.67 11.89
C GLU A 577 13.44 -30.20 11.99
N ALA A 578 12.41 -30.83 11.41
CA ALA A 578 12.27 -32.28 11.36
C ALA A 578 13.04 -32.93 10.19
N ALA A 579 13.73 -32.14 9.36
CA ALA A 579 14.42 -32.61 8.16
C ALA A 579 15.45 -33.71 8.46
N THR A 580 16.30 -33.49 9.46
CA THR A 580 17.37 -34.45 9.79
C THR A 580 16.81 -35.78 10.26
N GLN A 581 15.77 -35.77 11.09
CA GLN A 581 15.15 -36.99 11.62
C GLN A 581 14.46 -37.79 10.50
N VAL A 582 13.73 -37.13 9.60
CA VAL A 582 13.07 -37.83 8.49
C VAL A 582 14.10 -38.39 7.50
N ALA A 583 15.21 -37.68 7.27
CA ALA A 583 16.30 -38.18 6.44
C ALA A 583 16.98 -39.41 7.07
N GLU A 584 17.27 -39.36 8.37
CA GLU A 584 17.82 -40.48 9.14
C GLU A 584 16.90 -41.70 9.08
N ILE A 585 15.59 -41.52 9.28
CA ILE A 585 14.60 -42.59 9.17
C ILE A 585 14.61 -43.21 7.76
N ALA A 586 14.69 -42.37 6.72
CA ALA A 586 14.72 -42.87 5.35
C ALA A 586 15.99 -43.68 5.06
N ASP A 587 17.15 -43.23 5.55
CA ASP A 587 18.42 -43.93 5.39
C ASP A 587 18.45 -45.24 6.19
N GLU A 588 17.90 -45.26 7.41
CA GLU A 588 17.76 -46.48 8.20
C GLU A 588 16.79 -47.47 7.56
N MET A 589 15.69 -46.99 6.97
CA MET A 589 14.78 -47.84 6.19
C MET A 589 15.46 -48.45 4.97
N GLU A 590 16.31 -47.70 4.28
CA GLU A 590 17.07 -48.22 3.14
C GLU A 590 18.05 -49.31 3.56
N GLU A 591 18.76 -49.10 4.68
CA GLU A 591 19.80 -50.00 5.16
C GLU A 591 19.24 -51.26 5.84
N TYR A 592 18.20 -51.10 6.66
CA TYR A 592 17.70 -52.15 7.56
C TYR A 592 16.30 -52.68 7.19
N GLY A 593 15.60 -52.07 6.24
CA GLY A 593 14.22 -52.45 5.94
C GLY A 593 13.28 -52.08 7.10
N CYS A 594 12.44 -53.03 7.54
CA CYS A 594 11.61 -52.83 8.74
C CYS A 594 12.39 -53.03 10.07
N ASP A 595 13.66 -53.47 10.06
CA ASP A 595 14.47 -53.75 11.27
C ASP A 595 15.18 -52.49 11.80
N ILE A 596 14.43 -51.40 11.94
CA ILE A 596 14.95 -50.12 12.42
C ILE A 596 15.12 -50.21 13.94
N SER A 597 16.35 -50.36 14.43
CA SER A 597 16.62 -50.73 15.82
C SER A 597 16.31 -49.60 16.84
N GLY A 598 15.28 -49.81 17.66
CA GLY A 598 15.28 -49.50 19.11
C GLY A 598 15.09 -48.05 19.60
N ASN A 599 15.38 -47.00 18.83
CA ASN A 599 15.15 -45.61 19.28
C ASN A 599 13.87 -44.97 18.70
N TYR A 600 13.27 -45.58 17.68
CA TYR A 600 12.07 -45.08 17.01
C TYR A 600 10.86 -46.00 17.22
N THR A 601 10.75 -46.63 18.39
CA THR A 601 9.81 -47.74 18.70
C THR A 601 8.31 -47.42 18.60
N GLU A 602 7.94 -46.17 18.28
CA GLU A 602 6.55 -45.75 18.05
C GLU A 602 6.30 -45.10 16.68
N ILE A 603 7.19 -45.30 15.70
CA ILE A 603 6.85 -44.95 14.31
C ILE A 603 5.93 -46.04 13.74
N ALA A 604 4.65 -45.97 14.13
CA ALA A 604 3.61 -46.69 13.43
C ALA A 604 3.50 -46.08 12.03
N CYS A 605 4.04 -46.76 11.03
CA CYS A 605 3.83 -46.44 9.63
C CYS A 605 2.37 -46.78 9.31
N TYR A 606 1.45 -45.86 9.59
CA TYR A 606 0.04 -46.03 9.24
C TYR A 606 -0.11 -45.82 7.73
N PHE A 607 -0.03 -46.93 6.99
CA PHE A 607 -0.16 -46.93 5.53
C PHE A 607 -1.62 -46.83 5.03
N ASP A 608 -2.61 -46.85 5.92
CA ASP A 608 -4.02 -47.12 5.56
C ASP A 608 -4.96 -45.92 5.68
N ASN A 609 -4.45 -44.67 5.63
CA ASN A 609 -5.33 -43.51 5.68
C ASN A 609 -5.49 -42.80 4.32
N PRO A 610 -6.51 -43.16 3.52
CA PRO A 610 -6.87 -42.41 2.31
C PRO A 610 -7.29 -40.96 2.59
N SER A 611 -7.40 -40.54 3.87
CA SER A 611 -7.67 -39.16 4.29
C SER A 611 -6.42 -38.28 4.45
N LEU A 612 -5.23 -38.72 4.00
CA LEU A 612 -4.05 -37.83 3.84
C LEU A 612 -4.30 -36.69 2.83
N SER A 613 -5.50 -36.62 2.22
CA SER A 613 -6.01 -35.50 1.42
C SER A 613 -6.44 -34.27 2.22
N GLU A 614 -6.43 -34.29 3.56
CA GLU A 614 -6.76 -33.11 4.38
C GLU A 614 -5.68 -32.83 5.44
N GLY A 615 -4.59 -32.18 5.04
CA GLY A 615 -3.73 -31.40 5.93
C GLY A 615 -2.98 -32.13 7.07
N GLN A 616 -3.07 -33.45 7.22
CA GLN A 616 -2.26 -34.19 8.20
C GLN A 616 -0.87 -34.52 7.64
N GLN A 617 0.16 -34.18 8.40
CA GLN A 617 1.53 -34.59 8.12
C GLN A 617 1.61 -36.14 8.06
N PRO A 618 2.43 -36.73 7.18
CA PRO A 618 2.60 -38.18 7.06
C PRO A 618 3.05 -38.87 8.36
N PHE A 619 3.43 -38.10 9.38
CA PHE A 619 3.75 -38.55 10.73
C PHE A 619 2.88 -37.78 11.75
N GLN A 620 1.72 -38.32 12.14
CA GLN A 620 1.12 -38.02 13.45
C GLN A 620 1.41 -39.18 14.42
N GLY A 621 2.70 -39.46 14.62
CA GLY A 621 3.17 -40.13 15.83
C GLY A 621 3.59 -39.05 16.82
N SER A 622 2.95 -38.99 17.98
CA SER A 622 3.49 -38.22 19.11
C SER A 622 4.85 -38.83 19.45
N LEU A 623 5.95 -38.11 19.26
CA LEU A 623 7.23 -38.42 19.92
C LEU A 623 7.05 -38.17 21.43
N GLY A 624 6.32 -39.07 22.10
CA GLY A 624 6.20 -39.10 23.54
C GLY A 624 7.54 -39.53 24.10
N GLY A 625 8.31 -38.57 24.62
CA GLY A 625 9.53 -38.88 25.36
C GLY A 625 9.23 -39.78 26.56
N HIS A 626 9.94 -40.90 26.65
CA HIS A 626 10.09 -41.66 27.89
C HIS A 626 11.32 -41.20 28.66
#